data_AF-A0A9X8Y800-F1
#
_entry.id   AF-A0A9X8Y800-F1
#
_cell.length_a   1.000
_cell.length_b   1.000
_cell.length_c   1.000
_cell.angle_alpha   90.00
_cell.angle_beta   90.00
_cell.angle_gamma   90.00
#
_symmetry.space_group_name_H-M   'P 1'
#
loop_
_entity.id
_entity.type
_entity.pdbx_description
1 polymer ?
#
loop_
_entity_poly.entity_id
_entity_poly.type
_entity_poly.pdbx_seq_one_letter_code
_entity_poly.pdbx_strand_id
1 'polypeptide(L)'
;MISPNKKGLSRVERKILFWLLAAAVAATLLLGLLRMDRGGYGIAQIYCDGTLVASLDLADYQQSRIIPLSQLGVDLPVSFELKDHKIRFVNVTCPDHLCEGFGFISLPTQTAVCMPNRVSVLIDGR
;
A
#
# COMPACT_ATOMS: atom_id res chain seq x y z
N MET A 1 29.99 47.73 25.42
CA MET A 1 30.97 46.64 25.68
C MET A 1 30.20 45.42 26.16
N ILE A 2 29.91 44.45 25.29
CA ILE A 2 29.26 43.17 25.67
C ILE A 2 30.21 42.05 25.25
N SER A 3 30.79 41.39 26.25
CA SER A 3 31.81 40.37 26.09
C SER A 3 31.16 39.01 25.74
N PRO A 4 31.59 38.30 24.68
CA PRO A 4 31.05 36.97 24.39
C PRO A 4 31.73 35.92 25.28
N ASN A 5 30.97 35.38 26.23
CA ASN A 5 31.40 34.28 27.10
C ASN A 5 31.42 32.96 26.31
N LYS A 6 32.55 32.64 25.67
CA LYS A 6 32.81 31.33 25.07
C LYS A 6 33.25 30.35 26.16
N LYS A 7 32.30 29.71 26.84
CA LYS A 7 32.58 28.59 27.74
C LYS A 7 33.12 27.41 26.90
N GLY A 8 34.35 27.01 27.17
CA GLY A 8 35.00 25.88 26.51
C GLY A 8 34.31 24.56 26.89
N LEU A 9 33.86 23.83 25.88
CA LEU A 9 33.07 22.61 26.02
C LEU A 9 33.93 21.45 26.56
N SER A 10 33.56 20.91 27.72
CA SER A 10 34.26 19.85 28.45
C SER A 10 34.21 18.50 27.72
N ARG A 11 35.11 17.57 28.08
CA ARG A 11 35.26 16.25 27.43
C ARG A 11 33.98 15.38 27.52
N VAL A 12 33.15 15.61 28.55
CA VAL A 12 31.87 14.91 28.76
C VAL A 12 30.78 15.50 27.89
N GLU A 13 30.69 16.82 27.80
CA GLU A 13 29.73 17.52 26.92
C GLU A 13 29.98 17.19 25.45
N ARG A 14 31.25 17.03 25.03
CA ARG A 14 31.60 16.56 23.68
C ARG A 14 31.13 15.12 23.42
N LYS A 15 31.19 14.24 24.41
CA LYS A 15 30.67 12.86 24.29
C LYS A 15 29.15 12.85 24.20
N ILE A 16 28.46 13.66 25.00
CA ILE A 16 27.01 13.79 24.96
C ILE A 16 26.56 14.34 23.59
N LEU A 17 27.24 15.38 23.09
CA LEU A 17 26.96 15.95 21.76
C LEU A 17 27.17 14.90 20.65
N PHE A 18 28.23 14.08 20.75
CA PHE A 18 28.51 13.01 19.79
C PHE A 18 27.43 11.91 19.81
N TRP A 19 27.01 11.46 20.99
CA TRP A 19 25.94 10.45 21.11
C TRP A 19 24.58 10.98 20.64
N LEU A 20 24.26 12.25 20.93
CA LEU A 20 23.04 12.89 20.41
C LEU A 20 23.06 12.98 18.88
N LEU A 21 24.20 13.36 18.30
CA LEU A 21 24.36 13.41 16.85
C LEU A 21 24.24 12.00 16.22
N ALA A 22 24.90 11.00 16.82
CA ALA A 22 24.83 9.62 16.35
C ALA A 22 23.41 9.06 16.43
N ALA A 23 22.67 9.34 17.51
CA ALA A 23 21.28 8.94 17.67
C ALA A 23 20.37 9.63 16.65
N ALA A 24 20.59 10.92 16.37
CA ALA A 24 19.85 11.65 15.35
C ALA A 24 20.08 11.06 13.94
N VAL A 25 21.34 10.74 13.60
CA VAL A 25 21.68 10.08 12.32
C VAL A 25 21.03 8.71 12.22
N ALA A 26 21.14 7.88 13.27
CA ALA A 26 20.51 6.56 13.30
C ALA A 26 18.98 6.65 13.16
N ALA A 27 18.33 7.60 13.84
CA ALA A 27 16.89 7.84 13.73
C ALA A 27 16.50 8.26 12.32
N THR A 28 17.25 9.16 11.66
CA THR A 28 16.97 9.56 10.27
C THR A 28 17.14 8.39 9.29
N LEU A 29 18.15 7.55 9.49
CA LEU A 29 18.42 6.40 8.63
C LEU A 29 17.33 5.31 8.80
N LEU A 30 16.92 5.06 10.04
CA LEU A 30 15.82 4.17 10.36
C LEU A 30 14.49 4.67 9.77
N LEU A 31 14.21 5.98 9.88
CA LEU A 31 13.01 6.57 9.31
C LEU A 31 12.99 6.46 7.78
N GLY A 32 14.14 6.67 7.12
CA GLY A 32 14.30 6.51 5.68
C GLY A 32 14.03 5.09 5.21
N LEU A 33 14.59 4.09 5.90
CA LEU A 33 14.34 2.67 5.63
C LEU A 33 12.86 2.30 5.81
N LEU A 34 12.22 2.81 6.86
CA LEU A 34 10.77 2.58 7.09
C LEU A 34 9.88 3.26 6.04
N ARG A 35 10.38 4.24 5.29
CA ARG A 35 9.63 4.93 4.22
C ARG A 35 9.83 4.33 2.84
N MET A 36 10.81 3.44 2.66
CA MET A 36 11.25 2.99 1.33
C MET A 36 10.31 1.98 0.64
N ASP A 37 9.42 1.31 1.37
CA ASP A 37 8.56 0.24 0.82
C ASP A 37 7.15 0.66 0.38
N ARG A 38 6.76 1.93 0.51
CA ARG A 38 5.38 2.38 0.23
C ARG A 38 5.19 3.13 -1.09
N GLY A 39 6.22 3.28 -1.91
CA GLY A 39 6.19 4.14 -3.09
C GLY A 39 6.34 3.35 -4.38
N GLY A 40 5.24 2.87 -4.96
CA GLY A 40 5.28 2.30 -6.32
C GLY A 40 4.11 1.40 -6.70
N TYR A 41 3.33 0.94 -5.73
CA TYR A 41 2.17 0.08 -5.99
C TYR A 41 0.88 0.90 -6.05
N GLY A 42 -0.01 0.53 -6.97
CA GLY A 42 -1.29 1.21 -7.16
C GLY A 42 -2.30 0.87 -6.07
N ILE A 43 -3.38 1.66 -6.01
CA ILE A 43 -4.52 1.37 -5.14
C ILE A 43 -5.57 0.63 -5.97
N ALA A 44 -5.97 -0.56 -5.54
CA ALA A 44 -7.06 -1.29 -6.15
C ALA A 44 -8.41 -0.78 -5.61
N GLN A 45 -9.15 -0.09 -6.47
CA GLN A 45 -10.48 0.41 -6.19
C GLN A 45 -11.52 -0.57 -6.75
N ILE A 46 -12.38 -1.08 -5.87
CA ILE A 46 -13.40 -2.07 -6.21
C ILE A 46 -14.76 -1.37 -6.24
N TYR A 47 -15.41 -1.43 -7.39
CA TYR A 47 -16.72 -0.83 -7.64
C TYR A 47 -17.77 -1.91 -7.87
N CYS A 48 -18.94 -1.75 -7.28
CA CYS A 48 -20.14 -2.55 -7.54
C CYS A 48 -21.26 -1.61 -7.99
N ASP A 49 -21.90 -1.90 -9.12
CA ASP A 49 -22.93 -1.02 -9.72
C ASP A 49 -22.45 0.45 -9.84
N GLY A 50 -21.16 0.65 -10.15
CA GLY A 50 -20.55 1.98 -10.26
C GLY A 50 -20.28 2.71 -8.93
N THR A 51 -20.59 2.10 -7.79
CA THR A 51 -20.31 2.66 -6.46
C THR A 51 -19.03 2.08 -5.90
N LEU A 52 -18.14 2.92 -5.38
CA LEU A 52 -16.90 2.48 -4.72
C LEU A 52 -17.24 1.77 -3.41
N VAL A 53 -16.90 0.47 -3.32
CA VAL A 53 -17.18 -0.37 -2.15
C VAL A 53 -15.93 -0.54 -1.29
N ALA A 54 -14.77 -0.68 -1.92
CA ALA A 54 -13.52 -0.87 -1.21
C ALA A 54 -12.35 -0.25 -1.96
N SER A 55 -11.32 0.12 -1.20
CA SER A 55 -10.05 0.64 -1.68
C SER A 55 -8.93 -0.08 -0.94
N LEU A 56 -8.15 -0.86 -1.67
CA LEU A 56 -7.09 -1.72 -1.12
C LEU A 56 -5.73 -1.21 -1.61
N ASP A 57 -4.85 -0.84 -0.68
CA ASP A 57 -3.49 -0.45 -1.03
C ASP A 57 -2.68 -1.72 -1.36
N LEU A 58 -2.27 -1.88 -2.63
CA LEU A 58 -1.58 -3.09 -3.06
C LEU A 58 -0.22 -3.26 -2.39
N ALA A 59 0.37 -2.19 -1.83
CA ALA A 59 1.61 -2.27 -1.06
C ALA A 59 1.48 -3.21 0.15
N ASP A 60 0.29 -3.33 0.74
CA ASP A 60 0.05 -4.16 1.93
C ASP A 60 -0.05 -5.68 1.61
N TYR A 61 -0.13 -6.05 0.32
CA TYR A 61 -0.42 -7.42 -0.13
C TYR A 61 0.74 -8.08 -0.88
N GLN A 62 1.83 -8.31 -0.16
CA GLN A 62 2.96 -9.09 -0.70
C GLN A 62 2.63 -10.59 -0.76
N GLN A 63 2.01 -11.14 0.28
CA GLN A 63 1.63 -12.56 0.35
C GLN A 63 0.27 -12.82 -0.31
N SER A 64 0.05 -14.03 -0.82
CA SER A 64 -1.23 -14.42 -1.42
C SER A 64 -2.34 -14.42 -0.36
N ARG A 65 -3.41 -13.66 -0.63
CA ARG A 65 -4.61 -13.60 0.19
C ARG A 65 -5.84 -13.55 -0.70
N ILE A 66 -6.81 -14.40 -0.41
CA ILE A 66 -8.12 -14.37 -1.07
C ILE A 66 -9.09 -13.61 -0.18
N ILE A 67 -9.77 -12.61 -0.75
CA ILE A 67 -10.77 -11.79 -0.09
C ILE A 67 -12.09 -11.97 -0.86
N PRO A 68 -13.10 -12.66 -0.31
CA PRO A 68 -14.43 -12.66 -0.87
C PRO A 68 -15.06 -11.27 -0.73
N LEU A 69 -15.85 -10.87 -1.72
CA LEU A 69 -16.51 -9.56 -1.75
C LEU A 69 -17.48 -9.36 -0.57
N SER A 70 -17.99 -10.46 0.00
CA SER A 70 -18.80 -10.45 1.23
C SER A 70 -18.05 -9.88 2.45
N GLN A 71 -16.72 -10.04 2.52
CA GLN A 71 -15.91 -9.40 3.57
C GLN A 71 -15.82 -7.87 3.41
N LEU A 72 -16.11 -7.36 2.23
CA LEU A 72 -16.14 -5.92 1.92
C LEU A 72 -17.56 -5.33 2.02
N GLY A 73 -18.53 -6.11 2.51
CA GLY A 73 -19.90 -5.67 2.75
C GLY A 73 -20.87 -5.86 1.57
N VAL A 74 -20.47 -6.60 0.54
CA VAL A 74 -21.33 -6.90 -0.63
C VAL A 74 -21.48 -8.41 -0.82
N ASP A 75 -22.71 -8.91 -0.66
CA ASP A 75 -23.01 -10.34 -0.76
C ASP A 75 -23.20 -10.78 -2.22
N LEU A 76 -22.08 -10.85 -2.94
CA LEU A 76 -22.01 -11.38 -4.30
C LEU A 76 -20.99 -12.52 -4.36
N PRO A 77 -21.20 -13.52 -5.24
CA PRO A 77 -20.30 -14.65 -5.39
C PRO A 77 -19.06 -14.27 -6.23
N VAL A 78 -18.31 -13.29 -5.75
CA VAL A 78 -17.10 -12.74 -6.36
C VAL A 78 -16.02 -12.75 -5.29
N SER A 79 -14.83 -13.26 -5.61
CA SER A 79 -13.67 -13.13 -4.74
C SER A 79 -12.49 -12.53 -5.51
N PHE A 80 -11.56 -11.95 -4.76
CA PHE A 80 -10.32 -11.41 -5.29
C PHE A 80 -9.14 -12.12 -4.67
N GLU A 81 -8.13 -12.44 -5.46
CA GLU A 81 -6.82 -12.81 -4.93
C GLU A 81 -5.89 -11.61 -5.07
N LEU A 82 -5.30 -11.22 -3.94
CA LEU A 82 -4.22 -10.26 -3.89
C LEU A 82 -2.91 -11.01 -3.64
N LYS A 83 -1.91 -10.78 -4.47
CA LYS A 83 -0.61 -11.45 -4.39
C LYS A 83 0.45 -10.63 -5.11
N ASP A 84 1.67 -10.57 -4.56
CA ASP A 84 2.81 -9.89 -5.16
C ASP A 84 2.48 -8.43 -5.56
N HIS A 85 1.68 -7.74 -4.74
CA HIS A 85 1.18 -6.38 -4.98
C HIS A 85 0.29 -6.24 -6.22
N LYS A 86 -0.44 -7.31 -6.57
CA LYS A 86 -1.38 -7.35 -7.69
C LYS A 86 -2.71 -7.91 -7.23
N ILE A 87 -3.75 -7.67 -8.02
CA ILE A 87 -5.11 -8.18 -7.75
C ILE A 87 -5.66 -8.90 -8.99
N ARG A 88 -6.42 -9.97 -8.79
CA ARG A 88 -7.21 -10.64 -9.83
C ARG A 88 -8.55 -11.14 -9.31
N PHE A 89 -9.48 -11.40 -10.21
CA PHE A 89 -10.72 -12.13 -9.90
C PHE A 89 -10.42 -13.63 -9.71
N VAL A 90 -11.03 -14.24 -8.68
CA VAL A 90 -11.01 -15.69 -8.44
C VAL A 90 -12.34 -16.16 -7.87
N ASN A 91 -12.70 -17.42 -8.08
CA ASN A 91 -13.91 -18.04 -7.54
C ASN A 91 -15.17 -17.21 -7.83
N VAL A 92 -15.29 -16.70 -9.05
CA VAL A 92 -16.43 -15.89 -9.48
C VAL A 92 -17.50 -16.77 -10.08
N THR A 93 -18.71 -16.73 -9.53
CA THR A 93 -19.86 -17.42 -10.13
C THR A 93 -20.50 -16.49 -11.17
N CYS A 94 -20.14 -16.67 -12.43
CA CYS A 94 -20.72 -15.95 -13.58
C CYS A 94 -20.66 -16.81 -14.85
N PRO A 95 -21.57 -16.67 -15.82
CA PRO A 95 -21.66 -17.57 -16.97
C PRO A 95 -20.45 -17.50 -17.92
N ASP A 96 -19.73 -16.38 -17.95
CA ASP A 96 -18.66 -16.13 -18.91
C ASP A 96 -17.26 -16.44 -18.36
N HIS A 97 -17.06 -16.40 -17.03
CA HIS A 97 -15.78 -16.54 -16.34
C HIS A 97 -14.62 -15.68 -16.93
N LEU A 98 -14.94 -14.64 -17.71
CA LEU A 98 -13.95 -13.88 -18.48
C LEU A 98 -13.04 -13.06 -17.57
N CYS A 99 -13.60 -12.56 -16.47
CA CYS A 99 -12.87 -11.78 -15.48
C CYS A 99 -11.73 -12.57 -14.81
N GLU A 100 -11.91 -13.87 -14.59
CA GLU A 100 -10.86 -14.75 -14.01
C GLU A 100 -9.73 -14.98 -15.02
N GLY A 101 -10.06 -15.03 -16.32
CA GLY A 101 -9.09 -15.17 -17.41
C GLY A 101 -8.21 -13.93 -17.64
N PHE A 102 -8.62 -12.75 -17.18
CA PHE A 102 -7.84 -11.52 -17.32
C PHE A 102 -6.53 -11.55 -16.51
N GLY A 103 -6.50 -12.34 -15.43
CA GLY A 103 -5.33 -12.50 -14.58
C GLY A 103 -5.04 -11.29 -13.69
N PHE A 104 -3.79 -11.16 -13.27
CA PHE A 104 -3.35 -10.14 -12.31
C PHE A 104 -3.16 -8.77 -12.96
N ILE A 105 -3.77 -7.75 -12.35
CA ILE A 105 -3.59 -6.34 -12.67
C ILE A 105 -2.89 -5.60 -11.54
N SER A 106 -2.10 -4.58 -11.91
CA SER A 106 -1.32 -3.78 -10.95
C SER A 106 -0.84 -2.44 -11.50
N LEU A 107 -0.90 -2.23 -12.82
CA LEU A 107 -0.48 -0.97 -13.43
C LEU A 107 -1.60 0.06 -13.34
N PRO A 108 -1.28 1.36 -13.17
CA PRO A 108 -2.25 2.44 -13.20
C PRO A 108 -3.16 2.37 -14.42
N THR A 109 -4.43 2.72 -14.25
CA THR A 109 -5.48 2.72 -15.29
C THR A 109 -5.87 1.34 -15.82
N GLN A 110 -5.22 0.26 -15.39
CA GLN A 110 -5.71 -1.09 -15.68
C GLN A 110 -7.07 -1.31 -15.01
N THR A 111 -7.96 -1.96 -15.74
CA THR A 111 -9.29 -2.31 -15.25
C THR A 111 -9.62 -3.75 -15.61
N ALA A 112 -10.18 -4.48 -14.65
CA ALA A 112 -10.79 -5.78 -14.89
C ALA A 112 -12.26 -5.71 -14.46
N VAL A 113 -13.15 -6.30 -15.25
CA VAL A 113 -14.60 -6.16 -15.06
C VAL A 113 -15.28 -7.52 -15.15
N CYS A 114 -16.13 -7.82 -14.18
CA CYS A 114 -17.13 -8.88 -14.23
C CYS A 114 -18.47 -8.26 -14.60
N MET A 115 -18.83 -8.28 -15.88
CA MET A 115 -20.04 -7.63 -16.38
C MET A 115 -21.33 -8.22 -15.79
N PRO A 116 -21.52 -9.56 -15.69
CA PRO A 116 -22.76 -10.13 -15.16
C PRO A 116 -23.03 -9.74 -13.70
N ASN A 117 -21.99 -9.70 -12.87
CA ASN A 117 -22.08 -9.31 -11.46
C ASN A 117 -21.92 -7.79 -11.26
N ARG A 118 -21.67 -7.02 -12.33
CA ARG A 118 -21.47 -5.56 -12.32
C ARG A 118 -20.38 -5.10 -11.35
N VAL A 119 -19.34 -5.91 -11.21
CA VAL A 119 -18.18 -5.62 -10.36
C VAL A 119 -17.01 -5.23 -11.24
N SER A 120 -16.30 -4.17 -10.87
CA SER A 120 -15.07 -3.75 -11.56
C SER A 120 -13.97 -3.41 -10.57
N VAL A 121 -12.74 -3.66 -10.99
CA VAL A 121 -11.52 -3.31 -10.26
C VAL A 121 -10.74 -2.34 -11.13
N LEU A 122 -10.46 -1.15 -10.61
CA LEU A 122 -9.63 -0.13 -11.23
C LEU A 122 -8.36 0.05 -10.41
N ILE A 123 -7.21 0.10 -11.07
CA ILE A 123 -5.97 0.48 -10.41
C ILE A 123 -5.76 1.99 -10.55
N ASP A 124 -5.81 2.67 -9.41
CA ASP A 124 -5.47 4.08 -9.30
C ASP A 124 -3.97 4.24 -9.06
N GLY A 125 -3.30 5.00 -9.93
CA GLY A 125 -1.87 5.30 -9.82
C GLY A 125 -1.68 6.60 -9.06
N ARG A 126 -1.11 6.52 -7.85
CA ARG A 126 -0.66 7.70 -7.09
C ARG A 126 0.53 8.39 -7.74
#